data_AF-A0A9N9HHW2-F1
#
_entry.id   AF-A0A9N9HHW2-F1
#
_cell.length_a   1.000
_cell.length_b   1.000
_cell.length_c   1.000
_cell.angle_alpha   90.00
_cell.angle_beta   90.00
_cell.angle_gamma   90.00
#
_symmetry.space_group_name_H-M   'P 1'
#
loop_
_entity.id
_entity.type
_entity.pdbx_description
1 polymer ?
#
loop_
_entity_poly.entity_id
_entity_poly.type
_entity_poly.pdbx_seq_one_letter_code
_entity_poly.pdbx_strand_id
1 'polypeptide(L)' 'LNSVTKRDQYPLPRVDELLDSFKNTKYFSTINLASRFWQVEIKSEDHHKTAFVTKQDLYKFNVMSFGLTNGPVTFQ' A
#
# COMPACT_ATOMS: atom_id res chain seq x y z
N LEU A 1 6.24 10.52 11.47
CA LEU A 1 5.73 10.46 10.08
C LEU A 1 4.28 9.98 10.03
N ASN A 2 4.00 8.74 10.44
CA ASN A 2 2.65 8.16 10.42
C ASN A 2 1.55 8.93 11.20
N SER A 3 1.92 9.67 12.25
CA SER A 3 0.99 10.52 13.00
C SER A 3 0.64 11.84 12.31
N VAL A 4 1.48 12.31 11.39
CA VAL A 4 1.30 13.58 10.66
C VAL A 4 0.85 13.36 9.22
N THR A 5 0.96 12.13 8.71
CA THR A 5 0.44 11.75 7.40
C THR A 5 -1.08 11.71 7.43
N LYS A 6 -1.73 12.46 6.53
CA LYS A 6 -3.18 12.39 6.34
C LYS A 6 -3.55 10.97 5.90
N ARG A 7 -4.38 10.30 6.71
CA ARG A 7 -4.88 8.96 6.41
C ARG A 7 -5.74 9.04 5.17
N ASP A 8 -5.37 8.29 4.15
CA ASP A 8 -6.23 8.10 3.01
C ASP A 8 -7.28 7.05 3.40
N GLN A 9 -8.56 7.41 3.32
CA GLN A 9 -9.67 6.51 3.65
C GLN A 9 -10.45 6.31 2.36
N TYR A 10 -10.00 5.37 1.53
CA TYR A 10 -10.84 4.87 0.45
C TYR A 10 -11.85 3.88 1.04
N PRO A 11 -13.15 4.03 0.76
CA PRO A 11 -14.14 3.07 1.23
C PRO A 11 -13.87 1.74 0.53
N LEU A 12 -13.67 0.68 1.30
CA LEU A 12 -13.68 -0.68 0.78
C LEU A 12 -15.13 -1.07 0.48
N PRO A 13 -15.40 -1.66 -0.70
CA PRO A 13 -16.71 -2.24 -0.97
C PRO A 13 -17.05 -3.28 0.10
N ARG A 14 -18.33 -3.38 0.45
CA ARG A 14 -18.76 -4.30 1.49
C ARG A 14 -18.49 -5.73 1.03
N VAL A 15 -18.03 -6.60 1.93
CA VAL A 15 -17.71 -8.00 1.60
C VAL A 15 -18.90 -8.70 0.93
N ASP A 16 -20.13 -8.35 1.33
CA ASP A 16 -21.38 -8.88 0.76
C ASP A 16 -21.54 -8.55 -0.74
N GLU A 17 -21.17 -7.35 -1.17
CA GLU A 17 -21.25 -6.93 -2.59
C GLU A 17 -20.22 -7.67 -3.45
N LEU A 18 -19.02 -7.89 -2.89
CA LEU A 18 -17.99 -8.69 -3.55
C LEU A 18 -18.46 -10.14 -3.70
N LEU A 19 -19.01 -10.74 -2.65
CA LEU A 19 -19.51 -12.12 -2.67
C LEU A 19 -20.70 -12.31 -3.62
N ASP A 20 -21.61 -11.34 -3.68
CA ASP A 20 -22.71 -11.38 -4.64
C ASP A 20 -22.22 -11.27 -6.10
N SER A 21 -21.12 -10.55 -6.36
CA SER A 21 -20.50 -10.50 -7.70
C SER A 21 -19.92 -11.86 -8.13
N PHE A 22 -19.54 -12.72 -7.17
CA PHE A 22 -18.96 -14.03 -7.40
C PHE A 22 -20.00 -15.17 -7.47
N LYS A 23 -21.26 -14.90 -7.19
CA LYS A 23 -22.30 -15.92 -6.99
C LYS A 23 -22.58 -16.80 -8.23
N ASN A 24 -22.20 -16.34 -9.43
CA ASN A 24 -22.42 -17.02 -10.71
C ASN A 24 -21.13 -17.48 -11.41
N THR A 25 -19.96 -17.40 -10.76
CA THR A 25 -18.67 -17.79 -11.37
C THR A 25 -18.30 -19.23 -11.02
N LYS A 26 -17.91 -20.02 -12.03
CA LYS A 26 -17.56 -21.45 -11.86
C LYS A 26 -16.11 -21.70 -11.46
N TYR A 27 -15.23 -20.74 -11.72
CA TYR A 27 -13.80 -20.84 -11.46
C TYR A 27 -13.29 -19.53 -10.86
N PHE A 28 -12.46 -19.65 -9.82
CA PHE A 28 -11.78 -18.54 -9.18
C PHE A 28 -10.28 -18.79 -9.18
N SER A 29 -9.50 -17.73 -9.25
CA SER A 29 -8.06 -17.80 -9.09
C SER A 29 -7.63 -16.62 -8.22
N THR A 30 -6.95 -16.93 -7.13
CA THR A 30 -6.45 -15.94 -6.19
C THR A 30 -4.98 -15.67 -6.50
N ILE A 31 -4.66 -14.43 -6.84
CA ILE A 31 -3.28 -14.00 -7.04
C ILE A 31 -2.80 -13.33 -5.75
N ASN A 32 -1.72 -13.86 -5.16
CA ASN A 32 -1.10 -13.25 -4.00
C ASN A 32 0.12 -12.42 -4.40
N LEU A 33 0.05 -11.10 -4.23
CA LEU A 33 1.17 -10.19 -4.42
C LEU A 33 1.95 -10.05 -3.10
N ALA A 34 2.77 -11.06 -2.78
CA ALA A 34 3.54 -11.12 -1.53
C ALA A 34 4.46 -9.91 -1.30
N SER A 35 4.99 -9.32 -2.38
CA SER A 35 5.87 -8.14 -2.35
C SER A 35 5.18 -6.87 -2.84
N ARG A 36 3.84 -6.78 -2.70
CA ARG A 36 3.05 -5.66 -3.24
C ARG A 36 3.69 -4.31 -2.93
N PHE A 37 4.02 -4.04 -1.66
CA PHE A 37 4.55 -2.76 -1.20
C PHE A 37 5.79 -2.27 -1.97
N TRP A 38 6.67 -3.19 -2.37
CA TRP A 38 7.88 -2.86 -3.12
C TRP A 38 7.64 -2.54 -4.60
N GLN A 39 6.43 -2.79 -5.12
CA GLN A 39 6.07 -2.53 -6.51
C GLN A 39 5.45 -1.14 -6.72
N VAL A 40 5.01 -0.45 -5.65
CA VAL A 40 4.49 0.91 -5.77
C VAL A 40 5.61 1.90 -5.53
N GLU A 41 5.89 2.70 -6.55
CA GLU A 41 6.81 3.81 -6.48
C GLU A 41 6.22 4.93 -5.61
N ILE A 42 7.07 5.50 -4.75
CA ILE A 42 6.73 6.73 -4.03
C ILE A 42 6.94 7.89 -5.00
N LYS A 43 6.03 8.87 -4.99
CA LYS A 43 6.22 10.10 -5.77
C LYS A 43 7.52 10.80 -5.37
N SER A 44 8.25 11.33 -6.35
CA SER A 44 9.55 12.00 -6.11
C SER A 44 9.48 13.14 -5.09
N GLU A 45 8.33 13.83 -5.01
CA GLU A 45 8.07 14.88 -4.02
C GLU A 45 8.02 14.35 -2.57
N ASP A 46 7.65 13.08 -2.37
CA ASP A 46 7.48 12.45 -1.05
C ASP A 46 8.69 11.61 -0.62
N HIS A 47 9.71 11.43 -1.48
CA HIS A 47 10.94 10.68 -1.15
C HIS A 47 11.67 11.22 0.08
N HIS A 48 11.61 12.53 0.33
CA HIS A 48 12.25 13.14 1.49
C HIS A 48 11.54 12.78 2.81
N LYS A 49 10.23 12.48 2.75
CA LYS A 49 9.43 12.11 3.93
C LYS A 49 9.74 10.70 4.39
N THR A 50 10.20 9.84 3.48
CA THR A 50 10.57 8.44 3.74
C THR A 50 12.07 8.25 3.95
N ALA A 51 12.82 9.34 4.17
CA ALA A 51 14.23 9.27 4.51
C ALA A 51 14.44 8.60 5.88
N PHE A 52 15.41 7.68 5.97
CA PHE A 52 15.82 7.04 7.21
C PHE A 52 17.34 7.12 7.39
N VAL A 53 17.75 7.30 8.64
CA VAL A 53 19.16 7.41 9.02
C VAL A 53 19.67 6.02 9.38
N THR A 54 20.73 5.59 8.71
CA THR A 54 21.58 4.49 9.16
C THR A 54 22.75 5.04 9.96
N LYS A 55 23.50 4.17 10.65
CA LYS A 55 24.66 4.58 11.47
C LYS A 55 25.73 5.36 10.69
N GLN A 56 25.72 5.27 9.36
CA GLN A 56 26.75 5.83 8.47
C GLN A 56 26.18 6.88 7.52
N ASP A 57 24.95 6.70 7.01
CA ASP A 57 24.39 7.56 5.97
C ASP A 57 22.86 7.71 6.03
N LEU A 58 22.33 8.72 5.36
CA LEU A 58 20.91 8.94 5.14
C LEU A 58 20.47 8.28 3.82
N TYR A 59 19.53 7.35 3.91
CA TYR A 59 18.91 6.70 2.75
C TYR A 59 17.47 7.15 2.60
N LYS A 60 16.93 7.04 1.39
CA LYS A 60 15.53 7.34 1.07
C LYS A 60 14.92 6.15 0.37
N PHE A 61 13.63 5.91 0.61
CA PHE A 61 12.90 4.87 -0.10
C PHE A 61 12.37 5.40 -1.43
N ASN A 62 12.69 4.71 -2.52
CA ASN A 62 12.11 4.96 -3.85
C ASN A 62 10.75 4.27 -4.02
N VAL A 63 10.55 3.17 -3.29
CA VAL A 63 9.34 2.35 -3.31
C VAL A 63 8.72 2.28 -1.92
N MET A 64 7.44 1.99 -1.85
CA MET A 64 6.68 2.04 -0.60
C MET A 64 7.21 1.04 0.42
N SER A 65 7.79 1.55 1.50
CA SER A 65 8.33 0.73 2.58
C SER A 65 7.25 0.26 3.55
N PHE A 66 7.52 -0.86 4.22
CA PHE A 66 6.64 -1.35 5.27
C PHE A 66 6.52 -0.36 6.43
N GLY A 67 5.31 -0.22 6.96
CA GLY A 67 5.03 0.61 8.13
C GLY A 67 4.52 2.01 7.80
N LEU A 68 4.37 2.40 6.53
CA LEU A 68 3.68 3.65 6.16
C LEU A 68 2.16 3.51 6.35
N THR A 69 1.52 4.51 6.97
CA THR A 69 0.07 4.47 7.28
C THR A 69 -0.82 4.33 6.04
N ASN A 70 -0.42 4.90 4.90
CA ASN A 70 -1.16 4.80 3.64
C ASN A 70 -0.69 3.63 2.78
N GLY A 71 0.20 2.78 3.30
CA GLY A 71 0.72 1.61 2.61
C GLY A 71 -0.40 0.72 2.06
N PRO A 72 -1.25 0.15 2.92
CA PRO A 72 -2.33 -0.75 2.48
C PRO A 72 -3.35 -0.09 1.55
N VAL A 73 -3.59 1.21 1.71
CA VAL A 73 -4.63 1.96 0.96
C VAL A 73 -4.19 2.28 -0.46
N THR A 74 -2.88 2.48 -0.70
CA THR A 74 -2.36 2.73 -2.05
C THR A 74 -2.42 1.49 -2.96
N PHE A 75 -2.58 0.30 -2.36
CA PHE A 75 -2.71 -0.98 -3.08
C PHE A 75 -4.15 -1.48 -3.20
N GLN A 76 -5.13 -0.67 -2.82
CA GLN A 76 -6.53 -0.90 -3.17
C GLN A 76 -6.73 -0.66 -4.66
#